data_AF-A0A653KTJ2-F1
#
_entry.id   AF-A0A653KTJ2-F1
#
_cell.length_a   1.000
_cell.length_b   1.000
_cell.length_c   1.000
_cell.angle_alpha   90.00
_cell.angle_beta   90.00
_cell.angle_gamma   90.00
#
_symmetry.space_group_name_H-M   'P 1'
#
loop_
_entity.id
_entity.type
_entity.pdbx_description
1 polymer ?
#
loop_
_entity_poly.entity_id
_entity_poly.type
_entity_poly.pdbx_seq_one_letter_code
_entity_poly.pdbx_strand_id
1 'polypeptide(L)'
;MNITAGKTQDIGLPKISGKKYGDEYFETLLIPNKYTRLRHALYGGCAVDLPFVPEKNKIYEATIDYEIRPGACVFYLKEVYYDKTNRIYIERDVKN
;
A
#
# COMPACT_ATOMS: atom_id res chain seq x y z
N MET A 1 -11.95 -4.28 -11.22
CA MET A 1 -10.95 -4.97 -10.40
C MET A 1 -9.66 -4.86 -11.17
N ASN A 2 -8.67 -4.09 -10.70
CA ASN A 2 -7.38 -4.00 -11.38
C ASN A 2 -6.54 -5.18 -10.86
N ILE A 3 -6.29 -6.16 -11.72
CA ILE A 3 -5.51 -7.36 -11.40
C ILE A 3 -4.09 -7.13 -11.93
N THR A 4 -3.15 -6.82 -11.04
CA THR A 4 -1.72 -6.75 -11.36
C THR A 4 -1.02 -7.99 -10.80
N ALA A 5 -0.39 -8.77 -11.68
CA ALA A 5 0.56 -9.80 -11.27
C ALA A 5 1.85 -9.09 -10.81
N GLY A 6 2.30 -9.36 -9.59
CA GLY A 6 3.34 -8.62 -8.87
C GLY A 6 4.73 -8.66 -9.52
N LYS A 7 4.93 -7.92 -10.61
CA LYS A 7 6.25 -7.43 -11.00
C LYS A 7 6.40 -6.02 -10.45
N THR A 8 7.63 -5.66 -10.11
CA THR A 8 7.90 -4.30 -9.67
C THR A 8 7.51 -3.29 -10.74
N GLN A 9 6.68 -2.33 -10.34
CA GLN A 9 6.20 -1.27 -11.23
C GLN A 9 6.32 0.06 -10.51
N ASP A 10 7.30 0.86 -10.93
CA ASP A 10 7.49 2.25 -10.51
C ASP A 10 6.86 3.16 -11.56
N ILE A 11 5.71 3.79 -11.25
CA ILE A 11 5.10 4.81 -12.10
C ILE A 11 5.49 6.23 -11.66
N GLY A 12 6.41 6.36 -10.69
CA GLY A 12 6.90 7.62 -10.15
C GLY A 12 6.01 8.20 -9.05
N LEU A 13 5.25 7.38 -8.32
CA LEU A 13 4.56 7.87 -7.12
C LEU A 13 5.57 8.30 -6.04
N PRO A 14 5.25 9.33 -5.23
CA PRO A 14 6.08 9.73 -4.12
C PRO A 14 6.35 8.61 -3.11
N LYS A 15 7.60 8.52 -2.67
CA LYS A 15 8.12 7.47 -1.77
C LYS A 15 8.48 8.04 -0.41
N ILE A 16 8.24 7.27 0.65
CA ILE A 16 8.58 7.65 2.02
C ILE A 16 10.10 7.81 2.14
N SER A 17 10.52 8.92 2.72
CA SER A 17 11.93 9.27 2.86
C SER A 17 12.64 8.33 3.85
N GLY A 18 13.78 7.78 3.44
CA GLY A 18 14.56 6.83 4.24
C GLY A 18 14.09 5.37 4.15
N LYS A 19 12.93 5.09 3.55
CA LYS A 19 12.45 3.72 3.29
C LYS A 19 13.10 3.18 2.02
N LYS A 20 13.54 1.92 2.07
CA LYS A 20 14.06 1.21 0.89
C LYS A 20 12.91 0.47 0.21
N TYR A 21 12.72 0.74 -1.06
CA TYR A 21 11.77 0.03 -1.92
C TYR A 21 12.58 -1.00 -2.70
N GLY A 22 12.47 -2.27 -2.31
CA GLY A 22 13.20 -3.40 -2.91
C GLY A 22 12.55 -3.91 -4.20
N ASP A 23 12.86 -5.15 -4.58
CA ASP A 23 12.43 -5.74 -5.85
C ASP A 23 10.95 -6.20 -5.91
N GLU A 24 10.18 -6.02 -4.84
CA GLU A 24 8.78 -6.47 -4.72
C GLU A 24 7.82 -5.35 -4.28
N TYR A 25 7.66 -4.31 -5.10
CA TYR A 25 6.58 -3.33 -4.91
C TYR A 25 5.96 -2.93 -6.24
N PHE A 26 4.68 -2.62 -6.25
CA PHE A 26 4.04 -2.06 -7.44
C PHE A 26 3.24 -0.82 -7.06
N GLU A 27 3.18 0.11 -7.99
CA GLU A 27 2.40 1.32 -7.88
C GLU A 27 1.19 1.22 -8.82
N THR A 28 0.03 1.66 -8.35
CA THR A 28 -1.18 1.72 -9.16
C THR A 28 -1.95 2.99 -8.85
N LEU A 29 -2.64 3.52 -9.86
CA LEU A 29 -3.59 4.60 -9.66
C LEU A 29 -4.89 4.06 -9.05
N LEU A 30 -5.45 4.82 -8.11
CA LEU A 30 -6.71 4.55 -7.45
C LEU A 30 -7.78 5.53 -7.91
N ILE A 31 -9.03 5.08 -7.93
CA ILE A 31 -10.17 5.96 -8.21
C ILE A 31 -10.63 6.55 -6.86
N PRO A 32 -10.55 7.87 -6.65
CA PRO A 32 -10.93 8.48 -5.39
C PRO A 32 -12.43 8.34 -5.11
N ASN A 33 -12.78 8.28 -3.82
CA ASN A 33 -14.14 8.13 -3.29
C ASN A 33 -14.88 6.87 -3.79
N LYS A 34 -14.14 5.88 -4.29
CA LYS A 34 -14.69 4.62 -4.77
C LYS A 34 -14.16 3.47 -3.93
N TYR A 35 -15.08 2.67 -3.39
CA TYR A 35 -14.73 1.46 -2.66
C TYR A 35 -13.70 0.63 -3.44
N THR A 36 -12.58 0.35 -2.77
CA THR A 36 -11.45 -0.40 -3.29
C THR A 36 -11.13 -1.52 -2.33
N ARG A 37 -10.76 -2.68 -2.87
CA ARG A 37 -10.28 -3.81 -2.07
C ARG A 37 -8.89 -4.17 -2.54
N LEU A 38 -7.91 -4.06 -1.64
CA LEU A 38 -6.60 -4.68 -1.84
C LEU A 38 -6.72 -6.14 -1.45
N ARG A 39 -6.23 -7.03 -2.31
CA ARG A 39 -6.25 -8.46 -2.08
C ARG A 39 -4.85 -9.01 -2.30
N HIS A 40 -4.37 -9.76 -1.32
CA HIS A 40 -3.20 -10.59 -1.46
C HIS A 40 -3.59 -12.04 -1.20
N ALA A 41 -3.10 -12.95 -2.06
CA ALA A 41 -3.33 -14.38 -1.90
C ALA A 41 -2.13 -15.15 -2.48
N LEU A 42 -1.51 -15.99 -1.64
CA LEU A 42 -0.53 -16.98 -2.07
C LEU A 42 -1.23 -18.32 -2.31
N TYR A 43 -0.87 -18.99 -3.40
CA TYR A 43 -1.42 -20.32 -3.69
C TYR A 43 -1.01 -21.32 -2.60
N GLY A 44 -1.99 -21.91 -1.90
CA GLY A 44 -1.76 -22.81 -0.77
C GLY A 44 -1.30 -22.15 0.53
N GLY A 45 -1.35 -20.81 0.62
CA GLY A 45 -0.86 -20.03 1.75
C GLY A 45 -1.84 -18.97 2.24
N CYS A 46 -1.30 -17.86 2.76
CA CYS A 46 -2.11 -16.77 3.32
C CYS A 46 -2.97 -16.07 2.26
N ALA A 47 -4.19 -15.71 2.63
CA ALA A 47 -5.02 -14.75 1.92
C ALA A 47 -5.53 -13.65 2.87
N VAL A 48 -5.42 -12.40 2.45
CA VAL A 48 -5.91 -11.24 3.19
C VAL A 48 -6.54 -10.22 2.25
N ASP A 49 -7.68 -9.67 2.67
CA ASP A 49 -8.39 -8.60 1.99
C ASP A 49 -8.36 -7.36 2.89
N LEU A 50 -8.02 -6.20 2.31
CA LEU A 50 -8.15 -4.91 2.98
C LEU A 50 -9.10 -4.00 2.18
N PRO A 51 -10.35 -3.82 2.66
CA PRO A 51 -11.28 -2.86 2.08
C PRO A 51 -10.96 -1.44 2.54
N PHE A 52 -11.00 -0.47 1.64
CA PHE A 52 -10.87 0.95 1.98
C PHE A 52 -11.49 1.86 0.90
N VAL A 53 -11.69 3.13 1.24
CA VAL A 53 -12.13 4.17 0.30
C VAL A 53 -11.02 5.21 0.20
N PRO A 54 -10.27 5.27 -0.92
CA PRO A 54 -9.20 6.25 -1.09
C PRO A 54 -9.79 7.66 -1.25
N GLU A 55 -9.17 8.64 -0.62
CA GLU A 55 -9.54 10.04 -0.75
C GLU A 55 -8.85 10.69 -1.97
N LYS A 56 -9.44 11.78 -2.45
CA LYS A 56 -8.89 12.55 -3.57
C LYS A 56 -7.52 13.15 -3.21
N ASN A 57 -6.57 13.06 -4.14
CA ASN A 57 -5.21 13.60 -4.01
C ASN A 57 -4.39 13.02 -2.84
N LYS A 58 -4.75 11.83 -2.34
CA LYS A 58 -3.97 11.11 -1.34
C LYS A 58 -3.19 9.96 -1.97
N ILE A 59 -2.06 9.65 -1.34
CA ILE A 59 -1.20 8.52 -1.69
C ILE A 59 -1.21 7.57 -0.50
N TYR A 60 -1.28 6.28 -0.77
CA TYR A 60 -1.33 5.24 0.24
C TYR A 60 -0.27 4.20 -0.04
N GLU A 61 0.30 3.66 1.02
CA GLU A 61 1.20 2.53 0.95
C GLU A 61 0.63 1.37 1.76
N ALA A 62 0.48 0.23 1.09
CA ALA A 62 0.06 -1.01 1.71
C ALA A 62 1.28 -1.93 1.86
N THR A 63 1.60 -2.34 3.09
CA THR A 63 2.66 -3.32 3.38
C THR A 63 2.03 -4.63 3.81
N ILE A 64 2.57 -5.75 3.33
CA ILE A 64 2.17 -7.09 3.79
C ILE A 64 3.20 -7.57 4.80
N ASP A 65 2.72 -8.00 5.96
CA ASP A 65 3.52 -8.69 6.96
C ASP A 65 3.12 -10.17 7.00
N TYR A 66 4.10 -11.07 6.81
CA TYR A 66 3.94 -12.53 6.84
C TYR A 66 4.43 -13.16 8.16
N GLU A 67 5.08 -12.38 9.02
CA GLU A 67 5.82 -12.88 10.19
C GLU A 67 5.03 -12.76 11.49
N ILE A 68 3.98 -11.91 11.52
CA ILE A 68 3.14 -11.71 12.71
C ILE A 68 2.61 -13.01 13.31
N ARG A 69 2.12 -13.94 12.48
CA ARG A 69 1.63 -15.25 12.92
C ARG A 69 1.81 -16.31 11.83
N PRO A 70 2.28 -17.52 12.17
CA PRO A 70 2.35 -18.63 11.22
C PRO A 70 1.00 -18.91 10.56
N GLY A 71 0.96 -18.92 9.22
CA GLY A 71 -0.26 -19.18 8.44
C GLY A 71 -1.20 -17.99 8.25
N ALA A 72 -0.87 -16.81 8.79
CA ALA A 72 -1.61 -15.58 8.57
C ALA A 72 -0.71 -14.48 8.01
N CYS A 73 -1.32 -13.51 7.34
CA CYS A 73 -0.66 -12.31 6.82
C CYS A 73 -1.62 -11.15 6.98
N VAL A 74 -1.05 -9.97 7.18
CA VAL A 74 -1.81 -8.76 7.51
C VAL A 74 -1.37 -7.65 6.57
N PHE A 75 -2.34 -6.89 6.07
CA PHE A 75 -2.07 -5.61 5.42
C PHE A 75 -2.00 -4.49 6.44
N TYR A 76 -0.95 -3.67 6.35
CA TYR A 76 -0.87 -2.37 6.97
C TYR A 76 -1.04 -1.30 5.90
N LEU A 77 -1.98 -0.38 6.10
CA LEU A 77 -2.20 0.74 5.20
C LEU A 77 -1.82 2.04 5.90
N LYS A 78 -0.96 2.82 5.26
CA LYS A 78 -0.54 4.15 5.72
C LYS A 78 -0.78 5.17 4.62
N GLU A 79 -1.08 6.40 5.02
CA GLU A 79 -1.04 7.55 4.10
C GLU A 79 0.42 7.97 3.91
N VAL A 80 0.83 8.18 2.67
CA VAL A 80 2.11 8.81 2.33
C VAL A 80 1.88 10.32 2.25
N TYR A 81 2.31 11.03 3.29
CA TYR A 81 2.05 12.45 3.47
C TYR A 81 3.30 13.28 3.22
N TYR A 82 3.16 14.39 2.48
CA TYR A 82 4.24 15.35 2.27
C TYR A 82 4.35 16.32 3.45
N ASP A 83 5.39 16.16 4.27
CA ASP A 83 5.77 17.13 5.29
C ASP A 83 6.41 18.35 4.64
N LYS A 84 5.64 19.44 4.56
CA LYS A 84 6.07 20.72 3.98
C LYS A 84 7.21 21.37 4.75
N THR A 85 7.33 21.14 6.06
CA THR A 85 8.35 21.75 6.91
C THR A 85 9.71 21.18 6.57
N ASN A 86 9.79 19.85 6.54
CA ASN A 86 11.03 19.11 6.30
C ASN A 86 11.26 18.78 4.81
N ARG A 87 10.26 19.03 3.95
CA ARG A 87 10.24 18.74 2.51
C ARG A 87 10.49 17.27 2.19
N ILE A 88 9.89 16.39 2.97
CA ILE A 88 10.01 14.93 2.87
C ILE A 88 8.65 14.26 2.89
N TYR A 89 8.58 13.02 2.42
CA TYR A 89 7.39 12.19 2.55
C TYR A 89 7.51 11.26 3.75
N ILE A 90 6.46 11.19 4.57
CA ILE A 90 6.40 10.41 5.81
C ILE A 90 5.13 9.55 5.83
N GLU A 91 5.13 8.50 6.65
CA GLU A 91 3.93 7.71 6.93
C GLU A 91 3.01 8.43 7.94
N ARG A 92 1.71 8.36 7.70
CA ARG A 92 0.67 8.75 8.66
C ARG A 92 -0.40 7.67 8.77
N ASP A 93 -1.00 7.55 9.95
CA ASP A 93 -2.16 6.70 10.13
C ASP A 93 -3.33 7.19 9.27
N VAL A 94 -3.98 6.26 8.60
CA VAL A 94 -5.24 6.53 7.91
C VAL A 94 -6.29 6.76 8.99
N LYS A 95 -6.91 7.95 8.99
CA LYS A 95 -8.04 8.23 9.88
C LYS A 95 -9.25 7.45 9.36
N ASN A 96 -9.73 6.51 10.16
CA ASN A 96 -11.02 5.83 9.94
C ASN A 96 -12.19 6.80 10.10
#